data_AF-A0A317FXD1-F1
#
_entry.id   AF-A0A317FXD1-F1
#
_cell.length_a   1.000
_cell.length_b   1.000
_cell.length_c   1.000
_cell.angle_alpha   90.00
_cell.angle_beta   90.00
_cell.angle_gamma   90.00
#
_symmetry.space_group_name_H-M   'P 1'
#
loop_
_entity.id
_entity.type
_entity.pdbx_description
1 polymer ?
#
loop_
_entity_poly.entity_id
_entity_poly.type
_entity_poly.pdbx_seq_one_letter_code
_entity_poly.pdbx_strand_id
1 'polypeptide(L)'
;MKNKKKLLLLPFLTAVLLFLTMYCISFFCDIKMPLAVSDYKISFNEGSITLVEYVGEDSELIIPERILGIPVKHIGPHCFSKAQTVISITIPDKMTKIDDRAF
;
A
#
# COMPACT_ATOMS: atom_id res chain seq x y z
N MET A 1 51.57 14.24 -9.99
CA MET A 1 50.70 14.74 -8.89
C MET A 1 49.18 14.63 -9.13
N LYS A 2 48.69 14.24 -10.32
CA LYS A 2 47.26 14.20 -10.67
C LYS A 2 46.47 13.01 -10.07
N ASN A 3 47.16 11.91 -9.74
CA ASN A 3 46.52 10.67 -9.29
C ASN A 3 46.17 10.64 -7.79
N LYS A 4 46.87 11.42 -6.95
CA LYS A 4 46.58 11.50 -5.50
C LYS A 4 45.25 12.22 -5.21
N LYS A 5 44.88 13.22 -6.02
CA LYS A 5 43.59 13.92 -5.91
C LYS A 5 42.41 13.01 -6.28
N LYS A 6 42.54 12.20 -7.33
CA LYS A 6 41.53 11.19 -7.71
C LYS A 6 41.36 10.09 -6.66
N LEU A 7 42.46 9.67 -6.02
CA LEU A 7 42.48 8.69 -4.93
C LEU A 7 41.73 9.19 -3.68
N LEU A 8 41.77 10.50 -3.40
CA LEU A 8 41.03 11.13 -2.29
C LEU A 8 39.60 11.51 -2.66
N LEU A 9 39.28 11.73 -3.94
CA LEU A 9 37.93 12.03 -4.41
C LEU A 9 37.02 10.80 -4.44
N LEU A 10 37.56 9.61 -4.70
CA LEU A 10 36.79 8.37 -4.72
C LEU A 10 36.14 8.03 -3.36
N PRO A 11 36.86 8.03 -2.21
CA PRO A 11 36.23 7.76 -0.91
C PRO A 11 35.23 8.86 -0.51
N PHE A 12 35.48 10.12 -0.93
CA PHE A 12 34.55 11.22 -0.72
C PHE A 12 33.25 11.03 -1.52
N LEU A 13 33.35 10.63 -2.79
CA LEU A 13 32.19 10.33 -3.63
C LEU A 13 31.38 9.15 -3.10
N THR A 14 32.05 8.08 -2.65
CA THR A 14 31.37 6.93 -2.04
C THR A 14 30.71 7.30 -0.72
N ALA A 15 31.34 8.15 0.10
CA ALA A 15 30.72 8.64 1.33
C ALA A 15 29.47 9.48 1.05
N VAL A 16 29.53 10.40 0.08
CA VAL A 16 28.36 11.19 -0.34
C VAL A 16 27.23 10.30 -0.86
N LEU A 17 27.55 9.25 -1.62
CA LEU A 17 26.56 8.29 -2.11
C LEU A 17 25.91 7.50 -0.96
N LEU A 18 26.69 7.10 0.06
CA LEU A 18 26.17 6.42 1.26
C LEU A 18 25.28 7.35 2.12
N PHE A 19 25.63 8.63 2.22
CA PHE A 19 24.76 9.62 2.87
C PHE A 19 23.47 9.86 2.07
N LEU A 20 23.55 9.88 0.73
CA LEU A 20 22.39 10.03 -0.14
C LEU A 20 21.44 8.83 -0.05
N THR A 21 21.97 7.60 0.00
CA THR A 21 21.15 6.40 0.17
C THR A 21 20.56 6.33 1.57
N MET A 22 21.27 6.73 2.61
CA MET A 22 20.72 6.82 3.97
C MET A 22 19.54 7.81 4.05
N TYR A 23 19.65 8.96 3.36
CA TYR A 23 18.56 9.95 3.27
C TYR A 23 17.38 9.45 2.42
N CYS A 24 17.65 8.75 1.31
CA CYS A 24 16.61 8.07 0.54
C CYS A 24 15.91 7.00 1.37
N ILE A 25 16.66 6.18 2.11
CA ILE A 25 16.11 5.15 3.02
C ILE A 25 15.21 5.81 4.05
N SER A 26 15.60 6.92 4.69
CA SER A 26 14.72 7.65 5.62
C SER A 26 13.46 8.19 4.97
N PHE A 27 13.54 8.72 3.74
CA PHE A 27 12.37 9.16 2.97
C PHE A 27 11.43 7.99 2.61
N PHE A 28 11.97 6.78 2.42
CA PHE A 28 11.18 5.55 2.26
C PHE A 28 10.75 4.92 3.61
N CYS A 29 11.48 5.13 4.70
CA CYS A 29 11.23 4.57 6.04
C CYS A 29 10.15 5.34 6.81
N ASP A 30 9.91 6.61 6.47
CA ASP A 30 8.74 7.36 6.94
C ASP A 30 7.45 7.03 6.14
N ILE A 31 7.45 5.99 5.29
CA ILE A 31 6.21 5.33 4.89
C ILE A 31 5.76 4.43 6.05
N LYS A 32 5.14 5.05 7.06
CA LYS A 32 4.25 4.35 8.00
C LYS A 32 2.97 3.99 7.25
N MET A 33 2.99 2.90 6.49
CA MET A 33 1.75 2.28 6.01
C MET A 33 1.85 0.79 6.29
N PRO A 34 0.94 0.22 7.11
CA PRO A 34 0.95 -1.21 7.36
C PRO A 34 0.70 -1.95 6.04
N LEU A 35 1.65 -2.76 5.60
CA LEU A 35 1.47 -3.72 4.52
C LEU A 35 1.12 -5.09 5.14
N ALA A 36 -0.10 -5.21 5.64
CA ALA A 36 -0.78 -6.50 5.63
C ALA A 36 -1.19 -6.72 4.17
N VAL A 37 -0.51 -7.64 3.47
CA VAL A 37 -0.83 -7.94 2.07
C VAL A 37 -2.10 -8.78 2.02
N SER A 38 -3.21 -8.04 2.08
CA SER A 38 -4.57 -8.27 1.63
C SER A 38 -5.28 -9.52 2.13
N ASP A 39 -6.09 -9.31 3.17
CA ASP A 39 -7.26 -10.13 3.50
C ASP A 39 -8.41 -10.01 2.48
N TYR A 40 -8.12 -9.47 1.30
CA TYR A 40 -9.07 -9.29 0.21
C TYR A 40 -8.63 -10.05 -1.03
N LYS A 41 -9.55 -10.77 -1.65
CA LYS A 41 -9.49 -11.07 -3.08
C LYS A 41 -9.91 -9.82 -3.84
N ILE A 42 -9.10 -9.45 -4.82
CA ILE A 42 -9.29 -8.22 -5.59
C ILE A 42 -9.33 -8.51 -7.08
N SER A 43 -10.00 -7.63 -7.83
CA SER A 43 -9.88 -7.56 -9.28
C SER A 43 -9.47 -6.15 -9.69
N PHE A 44 -8.73 -6.06 -10.79
CA PHE A 44 -8.32 -4.78 -11.36
C PHE A 44 -9.22 -4.47 -12.56
N ASN A 45 -9.85 -3.30 -12.53
CA ASN A 45 -10.66 -2.82 -13.64
C ASN A 45 -10.48 -1.31 -13.85
N GLU A 46 -10.27 -0.90 -15.10
CA GLU A 46 -10.21 0.51 -15.51
C GLU A 46 -9.30 1.40 -14.65
N GLY A 47 -8.12 0.90 -14.23
CA GLY A 47 -7.19 1.69 -13.42
C GLY A 47 -7.51 1.76 -11.93
N SER A 48 -8.46 0.95 -11.45
CA SER A 48 -8.88 0.89 -10.05
C SER A 48 -9.04 -0.55 -9.56
N ILE A 49 -9.10 -0.71 -8.23
CA ILE A 49 -9.33 -1.99 -7.58
C ILE A 49 -10.79 -2.12 -7.18
N THR A 50 -11.33 -3.30 -7.46
CA THR A 50 -12.59 -3.81 -6.94
C THR A 50 -12.29 -4.87 -5.89
N LEU A 51 -12.86 -4.74 -4.69
CA LEU A 51 -12.84 -5.78 -3.67
C LEU A 51 -13.86 -6.86 -4.03
N VAL A 52 -13.43 -8.10 -4.14
CA VAL A 52 -14.27 -9.22 -4.60
C VAL A 52 -14.73 -10.08 -3.42
N GLU A 53 -13.84 -10.34 -2.46
CA GLU A 53 -14.15 -11.13 -1.27
C GLU A 53 -13.22 -10.71 -0.14
N TYR A 54 -13.73 -10.53 1.07
CA TYR A 54 -12.93 -10.45 2.29
C TYR A 54 -12.78 -11.84 2.88
N VAL A 55 -11.53 -12.24 3.14
CA VAL A 55 -11.12 -13.55 3.67
C VAL A 55 -10.41 -13.46 5.02
N GLY A 56 -10.30 -12.26 5.58
CA GLY A 56 -9.74 -12.06 6.92
C GLY A 56 -10.74 -12.35 8.02
N GLU A 57 -10.31 -12.12 9.26
CA GLU A 57 -11.07 -12.45 10.46
C GLU A 57 -11.29 -11.23 11.39
N ASP A 58 -10.90 -10.03 10.97
CA ASP A 58 -11.02 -8.82 11.81
C ASP A 58 -12.49 -8.49 12.11
N SER A 59 -12.75 -8.01 13.32
CA SER A 59 -14.08 -7.56 13.73
C SER A 59 -14.38 -6.11 13.36
N GLU A 60 -13.35 -5.29 13.21
CA GLU A 60 -13.46 -3.89 12.83
C GLU A 60 -12.59 -3.65 11.60
N LEU A 61 -13.21 -3.24 10.50
CA LEU A 61 -12.54 -3.07 9.22
C LEU A 61 -12.49 -1.61 8.80
N ILE A 62 -11.32 -1.20 8.33
CA ILE A 62 -11.14 0.05 7.60
C ILE A 62 -10.74 -0.33 6.19
N ILE A 63 -11.61 -0.05 5.22
CA ILE A 63 -11.30 -0.35 3.82
C ILE A 63 -10.16 0.56 3.36
N PRO A 64 -9.04 0.02 2.85
CA PRO A 64 -7.91 0.83 2.43
C PRO A 64 -8.28 1.70 1.22
N GLU A 65 -7.81 2.96 1.19
CA GLU A 65 -7.96 3.81 0.00
C GLU A 65 -7.20 3.27 -1.21
N ARG A 66 -6.11 2.54 -0.97
CA ARG A 66 -5.24 1.99 -2.01
C ARG A 66 -4.73 0.61 -1.62
N ILE A 67 -4.69 -0.29 -2.60
CA ILE A 67 -4.00 -1.58 -2.51
C ILE A 67 -2.94 -1.60 -3.61
N LEU A 68 -1.70 -1.94 -3.27
CA LEU A 68 -0.56 -1.90 -4.21
C LEU A 68 -0.38 -0.54 -4.91
N GLY A 69 -0.71 0.55 -4.21
CA GLY A 69 -0.65 1.92 -4.75
C GLY A 69 -1.80 2.29 -5.70
N ILE A 70 -2.67 1.35 -6.06
CA ILE A 70 -3.82 1.56 -6.94
C ILE A 70 -5.06 1.91 -6.09
N PRO A 71 -5.88 2.90 -6.49
CA PRO A 71 -7.06 3.29 -5.72
C PRO A 71 -8.11 2.16 -5.67
N VAL A 72 -8.57 1.86 -4.46
CA VAL A 72 -9.77 1.03 -4.25
C VAL A 72 -10.97 1.91 -4.48
N LYS A 73 -11.80 1.52 -5.44
CA LYS A 73 -12.96 2.32 -5.85
C LYS A 73 -14.27 1.56 -5.74
N HIS A 74 -14.23 0.24 -5.81
CA HIS A 74 -15.43 -0.58 -5.89
C HIS A 74 -15.44 -1.69 -4.85
N ILE A 75 -16.60 -1.93 -4.23
CA ILE A 75 -16.88 -3.16 -3.49
C ILE A 75 -17.82 -3.99 -4.35
N GLY A 76 -17.36 -5.19 -4.73
CA GLY A 76 -18.10 -6.12 -5.56
C GLY A 76 -19.23 -6.82 -4.79
N PRO A 77 -20.11 -7.53 -5.53
CA PRO A 77 -21.25 -8.20 -4.94
C PRO A 77 -20.77 -9.28 -3.96
N HIS A 78 -21.47 -9.43 -2.84
CA HIS A 78 -21.17 -10.45 -1.83
C HIS A 78 -19.79 -10.38 -1.16
N CYS A 79 -19.05 -9.26 -1.31
CA CYS A 79 -17.67 -9.14 -0.84
C CYS A 79 -17.48 -9.53 0.63
N PHE A 80 -18.36 -9.10 1.53
CA PHE A 80 -18.30 -9.38 2.97
C PHE A 80 -19.35 -10.39 3.43
N SER A 81 -20.09 -11.03 2.51
CA SER A 81 -21.20 -11.93 2.86
C SER A 81 -20.82 -13.17 3.68
N LYS A 82 -19.53 -13.55 3.69
CA LYS A 82 -18.98 -14.65 4.49
C LYS A 82 -18.16 -14.18 5.68
N ALA A 83 -18.03 -12.86 5.87
CA ALA A 83 -17.21 -12.27 6.91
C ALA A 83 -17.95 -12.27 8.26
N GLN A 84 -18.08 -13.45 8.88
CA GLN A 84 -18.91 -13.66 10.07
C GLN A 84 -18.43 -12.91 11.32
N THR A 85 -17.14 -12.55 11.35
CA THR A 85 -16.52 -11.86 12.49
C THR A 85 -16.67 -10.35 12.41
N VAL A 86 -17.00 -9.79 11.24
CA VAL A 86 -17.03 -8.35 11.00
C VAL A 86 -18.28 -7.73 11.62
N ILE A 87 -18.05 -6.73 12.47
CA ILE A 87 -19.09 -6.01 13.21
C ILE A 87 -19.21 -4.57 12.71
N SER A 88 -18.10 -3.97 12.26
CA SER A 88 -18.08 -2.62 11.71
C SER A 88 -17.15 -2.51 10.50
N ILE A 89 -17.56 -1.71 9.52
CA ILE A 89 -16.79 -1.40 8.33
C ILE A 89 -16.79 0.11 8.13
N THR A 90 -15.60 0.70 8.15
CA THR A 90 -15.36 2.09 7.79
C THR A 90 -15.05 2.18 6.30
N ILE A 91 -15.92 2.89 5.58
CA ILE A 91 -15.81 3.09 4.14
C ILE A 91 -15.08 4.43 3.88
N PRO A 92 -14.01 4.47 3.08
CA PRO A 92 -13.32 5.70 2.73
C PRO A 92 -14.15 6.57 1.78
N ASP A 93 -14.01 7.89 1.90
CA ASP A 93 -14.79 8.90 1.16
C ASP A 93 -14.73 8.78 -0.37
N LYS A 94 -13.63 8.22 -0.90
CA LYS A 94 -13.35 8.16 -2.35
C LYS A 94 -13.91 6.91 -3.04
N MET A 95 -14.72 6.12 -2.36
CA MET A 95 -15.36 4.95 -2.94
C MET A 95 -16.44 5.37 -3.94
N THR A 96 -16.46 4.77 -5.13
CA THR A 96 -17.36 5.16 -6.21
C THR A 96 -18.51 4.18 -6.43
N LYS A 97 -18.37 2.91 -6.00
CA LYS A 97 -19.42 1.91 -6.19
C LYS A 97 -19.41 0.84 -5.11
N ILE A 98 -20.60 0.46 -4.66
CA ILE A 98 -20.85 -0.68 -3.77
C ILE A 98 -21.96 -1.49 -4.44
N ASP A 99 -21.68 -2.74 -4.80
CA ASP A 99 -22.62 -3.61 -5.49
C ASP A 99 -23.56 -4.35 -4.53
N ASP A 100 -24.59 -4.98 -5.10
CA ASP A 100 -25.66 -5.65 -4.35
C ASP A 100 -25.11 -6.70 -3.37
N ARG A 101 -25.66 -6.67 -2.14
CA ARG A 101 -25.31 -7.60 -1.04
C ARG A 101 -23.81 -7.60 -0.72
N ALA A 102 -23.12 -6.49 -0.93
CA ALA A 102 -21.71 -6.35 -0.58
C ALA A 102 -21.43 -6.66 0.90
N PHE A 103 -22.36 -6.34 1.80
CA PHE A 103 -22.27 -6.54 3.25
C PHE A 103 -23.28 -7.57 3.75
#